data_AF-A0ABD4VDS9-F1
#
_entry.id   AF-A0ABD4VDS9-F1
#
_cell.length_a   1.000
_cell.length_b   1.000
_cell.length_c   1.000
_cell.angle_alpha   90.00
_cell.angle_beta   90.00
_cell.angle_gamma   90.00
#
_symmetry.space_group_name_H-M   'P 1'
#
loop_
_entity.id
_entity.type
_entity.pdbx_description
1 polymer ?
#
loop_
_entity_poly.entity_id
_entity_poly.type
_entity_poly.pdbx_seq_one_letter_code
_entity_poly.pdbx_strand_id
1 'polypeptide(L)' 'MDERRDPEPPAGSRRAAVGVGKLTPLQQAYSRYVNHRLGCDTCQDVDAGRCATAEGLRVAWKLLGDQACEQMRRGA' A
#
# COMPACT_ATOMS: atom_id res chain seq x y z
N MET A 1 35.19 13.57 -28.17
CA MET A 1 34.37 14.07 -27.06
C MET A 1 33.01 14.32 -27.66
N ASP A 2 32.14 13.31 -27.63
CA ASP A 2 30.78 13.35 -28.19
C ASP A 2 29.82 13.15 -27.03
N GLU A 3 29.44 14.25 -26.38
CA GLU A 3 28.39 14.25 -25.35
C GLU A 3 27.05 14.08 -26.05
N ARG A 4 26.64 12.82 -26.24
CA ARG A 4 25.26 12.48 -26.61
C ARG A 4 24.35 12.95 -25.48
N ARG A 5 23.83 14.17 -25.62
CA ARG A 5 22.80 14.72 -24.75
C ARG A 5 21.54 13.87 -24.93
N ASP A 6 21.17 13.18 -23.86
CA ASP A 6 19.90 12.45 -23.76
C ASP A 6 18.75 13.43 -24.06
N PRO A 7 17.79 13.08 -24.94
CA PRO A 7 16.67 13.97 -25.24
C PRO A 7 15.85 14.20 -23.98
N GLU A 8 15.67 15.45 -23.58
CA GLU A 8 14.81 15.83 -22.45
C GLU A 8 13.44 15.15 -22.60
N PRO A 9 12.95 14.41 -21.59
CA PRO A 9 11.66 13.76 -21.68
C PRO A 9 10.59 14.84 -21.90
N PRO A 10 9.62 14.63 -22.81
CA PRO A 10 8.62 15.64 -23.11
C PRO A 10 7.89 16.04 -21.83
N ALA A 11 7.75 17.36 -21.64
CA ALA A 11 7.06 18.00 -20.52
C ALA A 11 5.54 17.78 -20.55
N GLY A 12 5.09 16.55 -20.84
CA GLY A 12 3.78 16.07 -20.48
C GLY A 12 3.88 15.53 -19.07
N SER A 13 3.53 16.36 -18.09
CA SER A 13 3.43 15.96 -16.70
C SER A 13 2.61 14.67 -16.59
N ARG A 14 3.30 13.53 -16.51
CA ARG A 14 2.75 12.36 -15.84
C ARG A 14 2.69 12.77 -14.37
N ARG A 15 1.71 13.60 -14.01
CA ARG A 15 1.25 13.63 -12.64
C ARG A 15 0.93 12.17 -12.36
N ALA A 16 1.78 11.51 -11.57
CA ALA A 16 1.38 10.28 -10.95
C ALA A 16 0.01 10.59 -10.37
N ALA A 17 -1.03 9.89 -10.84
CA ALA A 17 -2.38 10.05 -10.33
C ALA A 17 -2.37 9.46 -8.92
N VAL A 18 -1.71 10.14 -7.99
CA VAL A 18 -1.71 9.81 -6.57
C VAL A 18 -3.11 10.16 -6.10
N GLY A 19 -4.00 9.17 -6.11
CA GLY A 19 -5.35 9.27 -5.55
C GLY A 19 -6.51 9.47 -6.54
N VAL A 20 -6.32 9.40 -7.86
CA VAL A 20 -7.45 9.47 -8.81
C VAL A 20 -7.97 8.06 -9.09
N GLY A 21 -8.73 7.50 -8.14
CA GLY A 21 -9.37 6.19 -8.25
C GLY A 21 -9.87 5.66 -6.91
N LYS A 22 -10.93 4.84 -6.91
CA LYS A 22 -11.34 4.10 -5.71
C LYS A 22 -10.22 3.12 -5.36
N LEU A 23 -9.69 3.22 -4.13
CA LEU A 23 -8.69 2.27 -3.62
C LEU A 23 -9.21 0.85 -3.78
N THR A 24 -8.36 -0.08 -4.21
CA THR A 24 -8.72 -1.50 -4.23
C THR A 24 -9.00 -1.97 -2.80
N PRO A 25 -9.81 -3.03 -2.60
CA PRO A 25 -10.06 -3.57 -1.26
C PRO A 25 -8.77 -3.85 -0.48
N LEU A 26 -7.73 -4.36 -1.16
CA LEU A 26 -6.41 -4.58 -0.59
C LEU A 26 -5.75 -3.28 -0.11
N GLN A 27 -5.76 -2.24 -0.94
CA GLN A 27 -5.21 -0.94 -0.58
C GLN A 27 -5.97 -0.29 0.58
N GLN A 28 -7.31 -0.39 0.62
CA GLN A 28 -8.12 0.11 1.73
C GLN A 28 -7.78 -0.60 3.04
N ALA A 29 -7.63 -1.93 3.02
CA ALA A 29 -7.25 -2.70 4.20
C ALA A 29 -5.85 -2.32 4.71
N TYR A 30 -4.90 -2.11 3.79
CA TYR A 30 -3.57 -1.63 4.13
C TYR A 30 -3.62 -0.21 4.76
N SER A 31 -4.33 0.72 4.15
CA SER A 31 -4.49 2.08 4.69
C SER A 31 -5.11 2.09 6.08
N ARG A 32 -6.12 1.24 6.33
CA ARG A 32 -6.72 1.09 7.68
C ARG A 32 -5.72 0.56 8.70
N TYR A 33 -4.95 -0.48 8.34
CA TYR A 33 -3.91 -1.02 9.21
C TYR A 33 -2.84 0.03 9.55
N VAL A 34 -2.33 0.75 8.55
CA VAL A 34 -1.30 1.77 8.75
C VAL A 34 -1.82 2.94 9.59
N ASN A 35 -3.01 3.47 9.27
CA ASN A 35 -3.60 4.56 10.05
C ASN A 35 -3.81 4.18 11.51
N HIS A 36 -4.29 2.95 11.78
CA HIS A 36 -4.43 2.47 13.15
C HIS A 36 -3.08 2.37 13.86
N ARG A 37 -2.07 1.78 13.22
CA ARG A 37 -0.74 1.62 13.81
C ARG A 37 -0.06 2.96 14.12
N LEU A 38 -0.30 3.97 13.28
CA LEU A 38 0.25 5.31 13.47
C LEU A 38 -0.49 6.13 14.53
N GLY A 39 -1.73 5.80 14.87
CA GLY A 39 -2.56 6.58 15.81
C GLY A 39 -2.96 5.85 17.10
N CYS A 40 -2.60 4.58 17.26
CA CYS A 40 -2.93 3.80 18.45
C CYS A 40 -1.77 3.85 19.45
N ASP A 41 -2.02 4.35 20.66
CA ASP A 41 -1.01 4.45 21.71
C ASP A 41 -0.38 3.09 22.03
N THR A 42 -1.18 2.02 22.13
CA THR A 42 -0.70 0.64 22.32
C THR A 42 0.19 0.16 21.17
N CYS A 43 -0.01 0.65 19.94
CA CYS A 43 0.84 0.28 18.81
C CYS A 43 2.14 1.09 18.74
N GLN A 44 2.15 2.29 19.32
CA GLN A 44 3.31 3.17 19.40
C GLN A 44 4.20 2.83 20.60
N ASP A 45 3.59 2.31 21.65
CA ASP A 45 4.28 1.83 22.84
C ASP A 45 4.90 0.45 22.60
N VAL A 46 6.22 0.38 22.71
CA VAL A 46 7.01 -0.86 22.51
C VAL A 46 6.83 -1.87 23.65
N ASP A 47 6.38 -1.41 24.82
CA ASP A 47 6.21 -2.22 26.03
C ASP A 47 4.76 -2.64 26.26
N ALA A 48 3.78 -1.98 25.60
CA ALA A 48 2.34 -2.25 25.77
C ALA A 48 1.86 -3.61 25.23
N GLY A 49 2.75 -4.40 24.61
CA GLY A 49 2.43 -5.73 24.11
C GLY A 49 1.66 -5.73 22.78
N ARG A 50 0.85 -6.78 22.54
CA ARG A 50 0.15 -6.95 21.26
C ARG A 50 -1.18 -6.20 21.22
N CYS A 51 -1.37 -5.36 20.20
CA CYS A 51 -2.66 -4.75 19.89
C CYS A 51 -3.54 -5.68 19.03
N ALA A 52 -4.63 -6.19 19.61
CA ALA A 52 -5.56 -7.08 18.92
C ALA A 52 -6.20 -6.45 17.67
N THR A 53 -6.46 -5.14 17.69
CA THR A 53 -7.02 -4.42 16.54
C THR A 53 -6.03 -4.35 15.39
N ALA A 54 -4.76 -4.01 15.67
CA ALA A 54 -3.71 -4.02 14.66
C ALA A 54 -3.51 -5.43 14.07
N GLU A 55 -3.60 -6.47 14.90
CA GLU A 55 -3.48 -7.85 14.46
C GLU A 55 -4.63 -8.27 13.54
N GLY A 56 -5.88 -7.96 13.93
CA GLY A 56 -7.06 -8.20 13.08
C GLY A 56 -6.98 -7.47 11.74
N LEU A 57 -6.55 -6.20 11.73
CA LEU A 57 -6.35 -5.43 10.51
C LEU A 57 -5.24 -6.01 9.62
N ARG A 58 -4.15 -6.48 10.23
CA ARG A 58 -3.05 -7.15 9.51
C ARG A 58 -3.50 -8.46 8.87
N VAL A 59 -4.26 -9.28 9.59
CA VAL A 59 -4.82 -10.53 9.07
C VAL A 59 -5.75 -10.27 7.90
N ALA A 60 -6.67 -9.30 8.03
CA ALA A 60 -7.59 -8.92 6.97
C ALA A 60 -6.86 -8.44 5.70
N TRP A 61 -5.82 -7.62 5.86
CA TRP A 61 -4.98 -7.18 4.74
C TRP A 61 -4.28 -8.36 4.03
N LYS A 62 -3.72 -9.30 4.79
CA LYS A 62 -3.08 -10.51 4.23
C LYS A 62 -4.05 -11.38 3.44
N LEU A 63 -5.24 -11.66 4.00
CA LEU A 63 -6.25 -12.48 3.34
C LEU A 63 -6.67 -11.90 1.99
N LEU A 64 -6.84 -10.59 1.90
CA LEU A 64 -7.14 -9.92 0.63
C LEU A 64 -5.98 -10.01 -0.37
N GLY A 65 -4.74 -10.00 0.13
CA GLY A 65 -3.54 -10.16 -0.70
C GLY A 65 -3.47 -11.56 -1.30
N ASP A 66 -3.70 -12.58 -0.48
CA ASP A 66 -3.71 -13.97 -0.91
C ASP A 66 -4.82 -14.23 -1.95
N GLN A 67 -6.03 -13.71 -1.71
CA GLN A 67 -7.14 -13.78 -2.68
C GLN A 67 -6.81 -13.08 -4.01
N ALA A 68 -6.16 -11.93 -3.98
CA ALA A 68 -5.75 -11.23 -5.20
C ALA A 68 -4.70 -12.05 -5.98
N CYS A 69 -3.73 -12.64 -5.28
CA CYS A 69 -2.72 -13.52 -5.87
C CYS A 69 -3.33 -14.80 -6.45
N GLU A 70 -4.36 -15.37 -5.81
CA GLU A 70 -5.09 -16.51 -6.35
C GLU A 70 -5.88 -16.16 -7.60
N GLN A 71 -6.54 -15.00 -7.64
CA GLN A 71 -7.26 -14.54 -8.83
C GLN A 71 -6.32 -14.33 -10.01
N MET A 72 -5.15 -13.73 -9.78
CA MET A 72 -4.12 -13.59 -10.83
C MET A 72 -3.62 -14.94 -11.34
N ARG A 73 -3.46 -15.94 -10.46
CA ARG A 73 -3.04 -17.30 -10.86
C ARG A 73 -4.11 -18.06 -11.63
N ARG A 74 -5.40 -17.78 -11.39
CA ARG A 74 -6.53 -18.43 -12.09
C ARG A 74 -6.89 -17.76 -13.41
N GLY A 75 -6.48 -16.51 -13.60
CA GLY A 75 -6.74 -15.72 -14.81
C GLY A 75 -5.58 -15.67 -15.81
N ALA A 76 -4.50 -16.44 -15.57
CA ALA A 76 -3.35 -16.62 -16.46
C ALA A 76 -3.38 -18.02 -17.06
#